data_AF-A0A943JEN2-F1
#
_entry.id   AF-A0A943JEN2-F1
#
_cell.length_a   1.000
_cell.length_b   1.000
_cell.length_c   1.000
_cell.angle_alpha   90.00
_cell.angle_beta   90.00
_cell.angle_gamma   90.00
#
_symmetry.space_group_name_H-M   'P 1'
#
loop_
_entity.id
_entity.type
_entity.pdbx_description
1 polymer ?
#
loop_
_entity_poly.entity_id
_entity_poly.type
_entity_poly.pdbx_seq_one_letter_code
_entity_poly.pdbx_strand_id
1 'polypeptide(L)'
;MKQIIWSSDALLDETAREYYQNFKREELDDDAYKVSDEEWSDEVYNELGDERQNLNKDVNGVIIAFGDLGLWNGRKQGYQILGDNIAGILQSTQYDAEWYGDGYDIRGRMSHHDGTNYVLYRVAENRDDAEQIAAKIYNYEIDENGFRQVTRSLHPYVAAVYGWKTLQDNLVQVK
;
A
#
# COMPACT_ATOMS: atom_id res chain seq x y z
N MET A 1 -7.90 1.11 13.06
CA MET A 1 -7.29 -0.23 13.10
C MET A 1 -6.56 -0.40 11.79
N LYS A 2 -5.30 -0.86 11.81
CA LYS A 2 -4.53 -1.08 10.58
C LYS A 2 -5.16 -2.23 9.80
N GLN A 3 -5.41 -2.04 8.51
CA GLN A 3 -5.95 -3.05 7.61
C GLN A 3 -4.92 -3.32 6.52
N ILE A 4 -4.25 -4.47 6.60
CA ILE A 4 -3.17 -4.83 5.66
C ILE A 4 -3.76 -5.13 4.29
N ILE A 5 -3.15 -4.55 3.25
CA ILE A 5 -3.34 -4.97 1.86
C ILE A 5 -2.31 -6.05 1.56
N TRP A 6 -1.03 -5.74 1.76
CA TRP A 6 0.07 -6.68 1.62
C TRP A 6 1.28 -6.21 2.44
N SER A 7 2.11 -7.14 2.92
CA SER A 7 3.36 -6.84 3.61
C SER A 7 4.44 -7.88 3.32
N SER A 8 5.65 -7.42 3.02
CA SER A 8 6.82 -8.29 2.92
C SER A 8 7.18 -8.97 4.24
N ASP A 9 6.69 -8.46 5.38
CA ASP A 9 6.88 -9.10 6.69
C ASP A 9 6.29 -10.53 6.73
N ALA A 10 5.36 -10.86 5.82
CA ALA A 10 4.85 -12.24 5.64
C ALA A 10 5.95 -13.25 5.31
N LEU A 11 7.08 -12.81 4.71
CA LEU A 11 8.26 -13.67 4.49
C LEU A 11 8.83 -14.23 5.81
N LEU A 12 8.62 -13.52 6.91
CA LEU A 12 9.09 -13.90 8.25
C LEU A 12 8.01 -14.58 9.10
N ASP A 13 6.79 -14.76 8.56
CA ASP A 13 5.70 -15.43 9.27
C ASP A 13 5.86 -16.96 9.17
N GLU A 14 6.56 -17.52 10.16
CA GLU A 14 6.76 -18.97 10.26
C GLU A 14 5.45 -19.75 10.41
N THR A 15 4.40 -19.14 10.98
CA THR A 15 3.10 -19.81 11.15
C THR A 15 2.37 -19.92 9.81
N ALA A 16 2.35 -18.85 9.03
CA ALA A 16 1.81 -18.86 7.67
C ALA A 16 2.58 -19.84 6.77
N ARG A 17 3.92 -19.84 6.86
CA ARG A 17 4.77 -20.79 6.13
C ARG A 17 4.50 -22.24 6.52
N GLU A 18 4.33 -22.52 7.81
CA GLU A 18 4.01 -23.88 8.29
C GLU A 18 2.62 -24.32 7.80
N TYR A 19 1.63 -23.43 7.78
CA TYR A 19 0.31 -23.71 7.23
C TYR A 19 0.38 -24.06 5.73
N TYR A 20 1.06 -23.23 4.94
CA TYR A 20 1.26 -23.49 3.51
C TYR A 20 2.01 -24.82 3.28
N GLN A 21 3.05 -25.11 4.06
CA GLN A 21 3.76 -26.40 3.98
C GLN A 21 2.85 -27.58 4.27
N ASN A 22 2.01 -27.51 5.29
CA ASN A 22 1.06 -28.59 5.62
C ASN A 22 0.02 -28.76 4.51
N PHE A 23 -0.48 -27.66 3.94
CA PHE A 23 -1.34 -27.72 2.75
C PHE A 23 -0.65 -28.44 1.58
N LYS A 24 0.64 -28.15 1.31
CA LYS A 24 1.41 -28.84 0.25
C LYS A 24 1.63 -30.32 0.54
N ARG A 25 1.87 -30.72 1.80
CA ARG A 25 1.97 -32.14 2.20
C ARG A 25 0.69 -32.89 1.89
N GLU A 26 -0.45 -32.31 2.23
CA GLU A 26 -1.78 -32.88 1.94
C GLU A 26 -2.06 -32.94 0.43
N GLU A 27 -1.74 -31.89 -0.31
CA GLU A 27 -1.93 -31.83 -1.77
C GLU A 27 -1.07 -32.86 -2.52
N LEU A 28 0.17 -33.04 -2.08
CA LEU A 28 1.16 -33.90 -2.74
C LEU A 28 1.20 -35.34 -2.22
N ASP A 29 0.51 -35.63 -1.11
CA ASP A 29 0.61 -36.90 -0.35
C ASP A 29 2.07 -37.23 0.04
N ASP A 30 2.81 -36.21 0.50
CA ASP A 30 4.23 -36.31 0.88
C ASP A 30 4.49 -35.61 2.22
N ASP A 31 4.44 -36.37 3.32
CA ASP A 31 4.73 -35.89 4.68
C ASP A 31 6.17 -35.34 4.83
N ALA A 32 7.11 -35.76 3.98
CA ALA A 32 8.49 -35.30 4.04
C ALA A 32 8.71 -33.94 3.34
N TYR A 33 7.69 -33.42 2.65
CA TYR A 33 7.76 -32.15 1.95
C TYR A 33 8.19 -31.01 2.89
N LYS A 34 9.06 -30.13 2.37
CA LYS A 34 9.54 -28.93 3.04
C LYS A 34 9.60 -27.78 2.06
N VAL A 35 8.92 -26.70 2.43
CA VAL A 35 8.90 -25.46 1.64
C VAL A 35 10.28 -24.79 1.73
N SER A 36 10.88 -24.51 0.58
CA SER A 36 12.16 -23.78 0.51
C SER A 36 11.96 -22.28 0.75
N ASP A 37 13.03 -21.54 1.04
CA ASP A 37 12.94 -20.08 1.17
C ASP A 37 12.55 -19.40 -0.15
N GLU A 38 13.00 -19.97 -1.28
CA GLU A 38 12.65 -19.49 -2.63
C GLU A 38 11.16 -19.69 -2.92
N GLU A 39 10.63 -20.88 -2.67
CA GLU A 39 9.21 -21.17 -2.86
C GLU A 39 8.33 -20.32 -1.94
N TRP A 40 8.73 -20.15 -0.68
CA TRP A 40 7.99 -19.29 0.24
C TRP A 40 7.99 -17.83 -0.23
N SER A 41 9.13 -17.36 -0.76
CA SER A 41 9.20 -16.03 -1.33
C SER A 41 8.29 -15.89 -2.54
N ASP A 42 8.28 -16.87 -3.45
CA ASP A 42 7.42 -16.86 -4.63
C ASP A 42 5.94 -16.82 -4.23
N GLU A 43 5.52 -17.61 -3.23
CA GLU A 43 4.15 -17.61 -2.73
C GLU A 43 3.74 -16.23 -2.18
N VAL A 44 4.56 -15.63 -1.30
CA VAL A 44 4.27 -14.31 -0.73
C VAL A 44 4.21 -13.22 -1.82
N TYR A 45 5.02 -13.31 -2.88
CA TYR A 45 4.95 -12.37 -4.00
C TYR A 45 3.82 -12.67 -4.99
N ASN A 46 3.36 -13.91 -5.08
CA ASN A 46 2.14 -14.25 -5.82
C ASN A 46 0.92 -13.59 -5.16
N GLU A 47 0.84 -13.57 -3.83
CA GLU A 47 -0.20 -12.83 -3.10
C GLU A 47 -0.19 -11.32 -3.45
N LEU A 48 0.99 -10.70 -3.58
CA LEU A 48 1.08 -9.31 -4.07
C LEU A 48 0.53 -9.17 -5.50
N GLY A 49 0.75 -10.18 -6.34
CA GLY A 49 0.17 -10.28 -7.67
C GLY A 49 -1.35 -10.33 -7.65
N ASP A 50 -1.94 -11.10 -6.73
CA ASP A 50 -3.37 -11.17 -6.52
C ASP A 50 -3.94 -9.84 -6.03
N GLU A 51 -3.25 -9.14 -5.13
CA GLU A 51 -3.69 -7.81 -4.69
C GLU A 51 -3.67 -6.77 -5.80
N ARG A 52 -2.72 -6.87 -6.74
CA ARG A 52 -2.73 -6.03 -7.96
C ARG A 52 -3.92 -6.35 -8.84
N GLN A 53 -4.35 -7.61 -8.93
CA GLN A 53 -5.55 -7.97 -9.68
C GLN A 53 -6.83 -7.47 -9.00
N ASN A 54 -6.92 -7.64 -7.68
CA ASN A 54 -8.05 -7.16 -6.86
C ASN A 54 -8.23 -5.64 -6.99
N LEU A 55 -7.13 -4.90 -6.89
CA LEU A 55 -7.07 -3.45 -6.96
C LEU A 55 -6.90 -2.91 -8.39
N ASN A 56 -7.05 -3.73 -9.43
CA ASN A 56 -7.08 -3.26 -10.81
C ASN A 56 -8.41 -2.54 -11.10
N LYS A 57 -8.55 -1.35 -10.52
CA LYS A 57 -9.71 -0.46 -10.57
C LYS A 57 -9.21 0.96 -10.72
N ASP A 58 -9.93 1.76 -11.49
CA ASP A 58 -9.59 3.16 -11.69
C ASP A 58 -10.32 4.05 -10.69
N VAL A 59 -9.66 5.13 -10.30
CA VAL A 59 -10.25 6.21 -9.51
C VAL A 59 -10.80 7.30 -10.42
N ASN A 60 -11.74 8.10 -9.92
CA ASN A 60 -12.14 9.32 -10.62
C ASN A 60 -11.17 10.44 -10.22
N GLY A 61 -10.09 10.62 -10.98
CA GLY A 61 -9.04 11.61 -10.75
C GLY A 61 -7.66 11.02 -11.01
N VAL A 62 -6.63 11.59 -10.37
CA VAL A 62 -5.24 11.11 -10.49
C VAL A 62 -4.67 10.80 -9.11
N ILE A 63 -4.16 9.59 -8.93
CA ILE A 63 -3.46 9.16 -7.74
C ILE A 63 -2.12 9.90 -7.64
N ILE A 64 -1.92 10.53 -6.50
CA ILE A 64 -0.69 11.23 -6.13
C ILE A 64 -0.26 10.77 -4.73
N ALA A 65 1.04 10.54 -4.58
CA ALA A 65 1.68 10.12 -3.35
C ALA A 65 2.42 11.31 -2.71
N PHE A 66 2.26 11.49 -1.40
CA PHE A 66 3.13 12.32 -0.57
C PHE A 66 4.04 11.40 0.23
N GLY A 67 5.36 11.56 0.09
CA GLY A 67 6.36 10.74 0.77
C GLY A 67 7.09 11.53 1.85
N ASP A 68 7.09 11.03 3.08
CA ASP A 68 8.10 11.34 4.10
C ASP A 68 9.24 10.33 3.96
N LEU A 69 10.31 10.77 3.30
CA LEU A 69 11.43 9.95 2.88
C LEU A 69 12.52 9.93 3.96
N GLY A 70 12.85 8.74 4.45
CA GLY A 70 13.97 8.53 5.37
C GLY A 70 15.27 8.36 4.59
N LEU A 71 16.17 9.33 4.69
CA LEU A 71 17.48 9.28 4.03
C LEU A 71 18.60 9.30 5.08
N TRP A 72 19.81 8.93 4.68
CA TRP A 72 20.99 8.92 5.55
C TRP A 72 21.30 10.30 6.18
N ASN A 73 20.85 11.39 5.55
CA ASN A 73 21.02 12.77 6.03
C ASN A 73 19.74 13.39 6.60
N GLY A 74 18.79 12.57 7.05
CA GLY A 74 17.55 13.00 7.67
C GLY A 74 16.33 12.85 6.77
N ARG A 75 15.19 13.38 7.24
CA ARG A 75 13.90 13.26 6.55
C ARG A 75 13.73 14.34 5.50
N LYS A 76 13.16 13.98 4.35
CA LYS A 76 12.77 14.90 3.27
C LYS A 76 11.40 14.55 2.74
N GLN A 77 10.65 15.55 2.27
CA GLN A 77 9.41 15.27 1.56
C GLN A 77 9.65 15.03 0.07
N GLY A 78 8.82 14.18 -0.53
CA GLY A 78 8.82 13.87 -1.95
C GLY A 78 7.41 13.55 -2.45
N TYR A 79 7.28 13.37 -3.76
CA TYR A 79 6.00 13.04 -4.38
C TYR A 79 6.16 12.07 -5.55
N GLN A 80 5.07 11.44 -5.93
CA GLN A 80 4.95 10.70 -7.18
C GLN A 80 3.52 10.80 -7.72
N ILE A 81 3.37 10.97 -9.02
CA ILE A 81 2.07 10.92 -9.69
C ILE A 81 1.96 9.57 -10.39
N LEU A 82 0.94 8.78 -10.03
CA LEU A 82 0.89 7.33 -10.31
C LEU A 82 -0.13 6.93 -11.41
N GLY A 83 -0.92 7.88 -11.92
CA GLY A 83 -2.02 7.60 -12.85
C GLY A 83 -3.35 7.48 -12.12
N ASP A 84 -4.31 6.75 -12.66
CA ASP A 84 -5.67 6.59 -12.11
C ASP A 84 -5.95 5.18 -11.58
N ASN A 85 -5.13 4.19 -11.90
CA ASN A 85 -5.33 2.81 -11.46
C ASN A 85 -4.72 2.52 -10.08
N ILE A 86 -5.52 1.97 -9.16
CA ILE A 86 -5.11 1.73 -7.77
C ILE A 86 -3.97 0.71 -7.67
N ALA A 87 -3.94 -0.32 -8.53
CA ALA A 87 -2.85 -1.31 -8.54
C ALA A 87 -1.47 -0.67 -8.79
N GLY A 88 -1.43 0.52 -9.41
CA GLY A 88 -0.23 1.31 -9.60
C GLY A 88 0.48 1.72 -8.30
N ILE A 89 -0.21 1.71 -7.14
CA ILE A 89 0.44 2.01 -5.85
C ILE A 89 1.27 0.83 -5.32
N LEU A 90 0.96 -0.40 -5.73
CA LEU A 90 1.59 -1.63 -5.25
C LEU A 90 2.90 -1.93 -6.00
N GLN A 91 3.75 -0.92 -6.08
CA GLN A 91 5.07 -1.01 -6.70
C GLN A 91 6.13 -0.52 -5.73
N SER A 92 7.17 -1.32 -5.55
CA SER A 92 8.36 -0.93 -4.80
C SER A 92 9.58 -1.46 -5.53
N THR A 93 10.64 -0.66 -5.54
CA THR A 93 11.97 -1.09 -5.97
C THR A 93 12.79 -1.61 -4.77
N GLN A 94 12.17 -1.72 -3.60
CA GLN A 94 12.76 -2.13 -2.34
C GLN A 94 12.18 -3.49 -1.93
N TYR A 95 12.96 -4.28 -1.20
CA TYR A 95 12.54 -5.61 -0.73
C TYR A 95 11.54 -5.52 0.43
N ASP A 96 11.65 -4.49 1.28
CA ASP A 96 10.80 -4.33 2.46
C ASP A 96 9.70 -3.31 2.18
N ALA A 97 8.50 -3.79 1.85
CA ALA A 97 7.37 -2.95 1.50
C ALA A 97 6.08 -3.43 2.15
N GLU A 98 5.23 -2.48 2.50
CA GLU A 98 3.92 -2.74 3.09
C GLU A 98 2.92 -1.68 2.64
N TRP A 99 1.71 -2.11 2.28
CA TRP A 99 0.58 -1.24 1.99
C TRP A 99 -0.59 -1.57 2.91
N TYR A 100 -1.26 -0.53 3.41
CA TYR A 100 -2.35 -0.70 4.37
C TYR A 100 -3.30 0.49 4.43
N GLY A 101 -4.53 0.24 4.87
CA GLY A 101 -5.44 1.28 5.35
C GLY A 101 -5.18 1.58 6.83
N ASP A 102 -5.07 2.86 7.19
CA ASP A 102 -4.95 3.29 8.61
C ASP A 102 -6.32 3.57 9.27
N GLY A 103 -7.41 3.35 8.53
CA GLY A 103 -8.80 3.66 8.89
C GLY A 103 -9.29 5.01 8.34
N TYR A 104 -8.40 5.83 7.80
CA TYR A 104 -8.72 7.10 7.15
C TYR A 104 -8.18 7.18 5.72
N ASP A 105 -6.95 6.72 5.53
CA ASP A 105 -6.20 6.83 4.29
C ASP A 105 -5.45 5.54 3.95
N ILE A 106 -4.94 5.49 2.71
CA ILE A 106 -4.08 4.41 2.23
C ILE A 106 -2.62 4.83 2.38
N ARG A 107 -1.83 3.95 2.99
CA ARG A 107 -0.45 4.18 3.36
C ARG A 107 0.48 3.16 2.72
N GLY A 108 1.71 3.58 2.53
CA GLY A 108 2.84 2.73 2.20
C GLY A 108 3.95 2.90 3.24
N ARG A 109 4.67 1.83 3.52
CA ARG A 109 5.92 1.84 4.29
C ARG A 109 6.96 1.06 3.49
N MET A 110 8.09 1.68 3.19
CA MET A 110 9.19 1.01 2.48
C MET A 110 10.50 1.22 3.21
N SER A 111 11.14 0.14 3.67
CA SER A 111 12.42 0.21 4.39
C SER A 111 13.58 -0.07 3.45
N HIS A 112 14.68 0.63 3.67
CA HIS A 112 15.93 0.46 2.96
C HIS A 112 17.11 0.81 3.87
N HIS A 113 18.33 0.57 3.41
CA HIS A 113 19.56 0.77 4.18
C HIS A 113 19.73 2.18 4.78
N ASP A 114 19.23 3.20 4.09
CA ASP A 114 19.32 4.61 4.50
C ASP A 114 18.16 5.09 5.39
N GLY A 115 17.08 4.31 5.54
CA GLY A 115 15.91 4.72 6.32
C GLY A 115 14.61 4.04 5.92
N THR A 116 13.50 4.64 6.35
CA THR A 116 12.15 4.16 6.01
C THR A 116 11.35 5.30 5.41
N ASN A 117 10.80 5.05 4.24
CA ASN A 117 9.85 5.93 3.57
C ASN A 117 8.44 5.63 4.06
N TYR A 118 7.70 6.68 4.38
CA TYR A 118 6.27 6.62 4.70
C TYR A 118 5.52 7.37 3.61
N VAL A 119 4.52 6.73 3.04
CA VAL A 119 3.80 7.27 1.89
C VAL A 119 2.32 7.38 2.22
N LEU A 120 1.73 8.51 1.83
CA LEU A 120 0.30 8.76 1.83
C LEU A 120 -0.21 8.83 0.39
N TYR A 121 -1.09 7.92 0.01
CA TYR A 121 -1.70 7.88 -1.32
C TYR A 121 -3.07 8.56 -1.30
N ARG A 122 -3.26 9.56 -2.17
CA ARG A 122 -4.50 10.34 -2.28
C ARG A 122 -4.84 10.61 -3.75
N VAL A 123 -6.02 11.15 -3.98
CA VAL A 123 -6.56 11.43 -5.32
C VAL A 123 -6.65 12.94 -5.52
N ALA A 124 -5.89 13.45 -6.48
CA ALA A 124 -6.08 14.79 -7.04
C ALA A 124 -7.21 14.77 -8.07
N GLU A 125 -7.85 15.91 -8.29
CA GLU A 125 -9.04 15.98 -9.15
C GLU A 125 -8.74 15.66 -10.61
N ASN A 126 -7.60 16.12 -11.12
CA ASN A 126 -7.11 15.86 -12.46
C ASN A 126 -5.57 15.96 -12.50
N ARG A 127 -4.99 15.81 -13.69
CA ARG A 127 -3.55 15.83 -13.90
C ARG A 127 -2.92 17.19 -13.61
N ASP A 128 -3.56 18.29 -14.03
CA ASP A 128 -3.05 19.65 -13.82
C ASP A 128 -3.00 19.98 -12.32
N ASP A 129 -4.04 19.61 -11.57
CA ASP A 129 -4.07 19.76 -10.12
C ASP A 129 -2.99 18.91 -9.44
N ALA A 130 -2.78 17.66 -9.89
CA ALA A 130 -1.72 16.80 -9.38
C ALA A 130 -0.32 17.44 -9.57
N GLU A 131 -0.06 18.03 -10.74
CA GLU A 131 1.20 18.70 -11.04
C GLU A 131 1.41 19.98 -10.22
N GLN A 132 0.36 20.77 -10.00
CA GLN A 132 0.44 21.93 -9.12
C GLN A 132 0.70 21.54 -7.66
N ILE A 133 0.05 20.49 -7.16
CA ILE A 133 0.27 19.96 -5.80
C ILE A 133 1.70 19.42 -5.69
N ALA A 134 2.17 18.66 -6.68
CA ALA A 134 3.53 18.15 -6.75
C ALA A 134 4.59 19.26 -6.68
N ALA A 135 4.39 20.37 -7.40
CA ALA A 135 5.28 21.53 -7.33
C ALA A 135 5.36 22.12 -5.91
N LYS A 136 4.22 22.22 -5.21
CA LYS A 136 4.19 22.69 -3.81
C LYS A 136 4.92 21.73 -2.87
N ILE A 137 4.80 20.42 -3.07
CA ILE A 137 5.54 19.42 -2.29
C ILE A 137 7.04 19.58 -2.56
N TYR A 138 7.46 19.71 -3.82
CA TYR A 138 8.86 19.90 -4.19
C TYR A 138 9.48 21.16 -3.55
N ASN A 139 8.73 22.26 -3.53
CA ASN A 139 9.17 23.55 -3.01
C ASN A 139 9.00 23.71 -1.49
N TYR A 140 8.56 22.66 -0.77
CA TYR A 140 8.28 22.73 0.67
C TYR A 140 7.21 23.77 1.06
N GLU A 141 6.26 24.04 0.16
CA GLU A 141 5.16 24.98 0.36
C GLU A 141 3.92 24.32 0.98
N ILE A 142 3.87 22.99 0.97
CA ILE A 142 2.78 22.21 1.54
C ILE A 142 3.34 21.03 2.34
N ASP A 143 2.79 20.81 3.52
CA ASP A 143 3.07 19.65 4.37
C ASP A 143 1.99 18.56 4.15
N GLU A 144 2.10 17.44 4.87
CA GLU A 144 1.12 16.35 4.74
C GLU A 144 -0.31 16.81 5.07
N ASN A 145 -0.48 17.70 6.06
CA ASN A 145 -1.79 18.20 6.45
C ASN A 145 -2.42 19.05 5.34
N GLY A 146 -1.65 19.98 4.76
CA GLY A 146 -2.08 20.75 3.60
C GLY A 146 -2.39 19.85 2.41
N PHE A 147 -1.54 18.85 2.15
CA PHE A 147 -1.74 17.86 1.09
C PHE A 147 -3.08 17.13 1.24
N ARG A 148 -3.44 16.73 2.47
CA ARG A 148 -4.74 16.10 2.77
C ARG A 148 -5.93 17.03 2.51
N GLN A 149 -5.77 18.33 2.72
CA GLN A 149 -6.86 19.31 2.52
C GLN A 149 -7.15 19.57 1.03
N VAL A 150 -6.14 19.44 0.17
CA VAL A 150 -6.25 19.72 -1.27
C VAL A 150 -6.43 18.46 -2.12
N THR A 151 -6.54 17.29 -1.51
CA THR A 151 -6.75 16.00 -2.20
C THR A 151 -7.82 15.16 -1.51
N ARG A 152 -8.48 14.28 -2.27
CA ARG A 152 -9.46 13.32 -1.74
C ARG A 152 -8.76 12.06 -1.24
N SER A 153 -9.33 11.40 -0.24
CA SER A 153 -8.77 10.12 0.25
C SER A 153 -8.92 9.03 -0.82
N LEU A 154 -7.90 8.19 -0.95
CA LEU A 154 -7.94 6.96 -1.76
C LEU A 154 -8.71 5.84 -1.05
N HIS A 155 -8.85 5.91 0.28
CA HIS A 155 -9.40 4.85 1.11
C HIS A 155 -10.78 4.35 0.67
N PRO A 156 -11.76 5.19 0.29
CA PRO A 156 -13.07 4.71 -0.13
C PRO A 156 -13.02 3.76 -1.34
N TYR A 157 -12.09 3.98 -2.26
CA TYR A 157 -11.92 3.12 -3.44
C TYR A 157 -11.40 1.72 -3.05
N VAL A 158 -10.39 1.68 -2.18
CA VAL A 158 -9.82 0.42 -1.67
C VAL A 158 -10.81 -0.31 -0.76
N ALA A 159 -11.48 0.42 0.13
CA ALA A 159 -12.48 -0.12 1.04
C ALA A 159 -13.64 -0.81 0.32
N ALA A 160 -14.04 -0.31 -0.85
CA ALA A 160 -15.07 -0.93 -1.68
C ALA A 160 -14.66 -2.31 -2.23
N VAL A 161 -13.36 -2.55 -2.44
CA VAL A 161 -12.84 -3.84 -2.90
C VAL A 161 -12.84 -4.86 -1.76
N TYR A 162 -12.36 -4.46 -0.58
CA TYR A 162 -12.21 -5.38 0.58
C TYR A 162 -13.39 -5.39 1.56
N GLY A 163 -14.45 -4.61 1.31
CA GLY A 163 -15.58 -4.48 2.23
C GLY A 163 -15.24 -3.82 3.56
N TRP A 164 -14.23 -2.94 3.60
CA TRP A 164 -13.84 -2.25 4.83
C TRP A 164 -14.85 -1.16 5.18
N LYS A 165 -15.15 -1.02 6.48
CA LYS A 165 -16.03 0.07 6.96
C LYS A 165 -15.38 1.42 6.72
N THR A 166 -16.15 2.33 6.16
CA THR A 166 -15.75 3.73 6.01
C THR A 166 -16.33 4.59 7.14
N LEU A 167 -15.78 5.79 7.33
CA LEU A 167 -16.36 6.78 8.23
C LEU A 167 -17.80 7.15 7.84
N GLN A 168 -18.13 7.07 6.54
CA GLN A 168 -19.45 7.36 6.02
C GLN A 168 -20.47 6.30 6.47
N ASP A 169 -20.06 5.03 6.52
CA ASP A 169 -20.90 3.94 7.06
C ASP A 169 -21.18 4.11 8.55
N ASN A 170 -20.20 4.60 9.31
CA ASN A 170 -20.36 4.88 10.73
C ASN A 170 -21.32 6.04 11.00
N LEU A 171 -21.46 7.00 10.08
CA LEU A 171 -22.41 8.11 10.21
C LEU A 171 -23.86 7.70 9.90
N VAL A 172 -24.07 6.68 9.07
CA VAL A 172 -25.42 6.17 8.74
C VAL A 172 -25.99 5.31 9.86
N GLN A 173 -25.15 4.62 10.63
CA GLN A 173 -25.56 3.76 11.75
C GLN A 173 -25.93 4.52 13.04
N VAL A 174 -25.79 5.85 13.08
CA VAL A 174 -26.09 6.71 14.24
C VAL A 174 -27.38 7.52 14.03
N LYS A 175 -28.20 7.15 13.03
CA LYS A 175 -29.55 7.69 12.81
C LYS A 175 -30.61 6.65 13.11
#